data_AF-K1TJF9-F1
#
_entry.id   AF-K1TJF9-F1
#
_cell.length_a   1.000
_cell.length_b   1.000
_cell.length_c   1.000
_cell.angle_alpha   90.00
_cell.angle_beta   90.00
_cell.angle_gamma   90.00
#
_symmetry.space_group_name_H-M   'P 1'
#
loop_
_entity.id
_entity.type
_entity.pdbx_description
1 polymer ?
#
loop_
_entity_poly.entity_id
_entity_poly.type
_entity_poly.pdbx_seq_one_letter_code
_entity_poly.pdbx_strand_id
1 'polypeptide(L)'
;PSIQEWQDGGTFDFIDASTNVVIPGGDQTDWGYKVYYGFPKRGPMITLKDIDTKGKPWILQTDNPMFGFVECDKDGNYPEETPYYNPEITENNDGKNPVGKTYKIEDFIINQSGEKKTLYFYVVPKNRLDLAKPHNVKAQVFLTKYPNDKFILNPGYKYKGCKEGKFAGKDIHFEQVL
;
A
#
# COMPACT_ATOMS: atom_id res chain seq x y z
N PRO A 1 30.42 44.44 -3.65
CA PRO A 1 29.45 43.36 -3.90
C PRO A 1 28.01 43.90 -3.85
N SER A 2 27.35 44.02 -5.00
CA SER A 2 25.92 44.36 -5.02
C SER A 2 25.12 43.12 -4.65
N ILE A 3 24.35 43.21 -3.56
CA ILE A 3 23.41 42.18 -3.14
C ILE A 3 22.23 42.26 -4.13
N GLN A 4 22.02 41.19 -4.90
CA GLN A 4 20.81 41.02 -5.69
C GLN A 4 19.64 40.69 -4.74
N GLU A 5 18.51 41.34 -4.96
CA GLU A 5 17.27 41.04 -4.24
C GLU A 5 16.86 39.59 -4.49
N TRP A 6 16.32 38.95 -3.45
CA TRP A 6 15.70 37.65 -3.52
C TRP A 6 14.68 37.64 -4.66
N GLN A 7 14.96 36.87 -5.73
CA GLN A 7 13.90 36.48 -6.64
C GLN A 7 13.00 35.50 -5.91
N ASP A 8 11.74 35.89 -5.80
CA ASP A 8 10.68 35.11 -5.20
C ASP A 8 10.70 33.68 -5.74
N GLY A 9 10.43 32.74 -4.82
CA GLY A 9 10.71 31.33 -4.98
C GLY A 9 10.23 30.78 -6.31
N GLY A 10 11.11 30.00 -6.97
CA GLY A 10 10.82 29.39 -8.25
C GLY A 10 9.38 28.87 -8.32
N THR A 11 8.67 29.26 -9.38
CA THR A 11 7.34 28.75 -9.70
C THR A 11 7.39 27.21 -9.73
N PHE A 12 7.01 26.59 -8.62
CA PHE A 12 6.76 25.16 -8.57
C PHE A 12 5.42 24.93 -9.26
N ASP A 13 5.45 24.52 -10.52
CA ASP A 13 4.29 23.92 -11.16
C ASP A 13 3.96 22.64 -10.39
N PHE A 14 3.01 22.74 -9.46
CA PHE A 14 2.31 21.61 -8.88
C PHE A 14 1.45 20.99 -9.97
N ILE A 15 2.10 20.30 -10.90
CA ILE A 15 1.43 19.27 -11.66
C ILE A 15 1.07 18.20 -10.61
N ASP A 16 -0.14 18.29 -10.09
CA ASP A 16 -0.67 17.33 -9.14
C ASP A 16 -0.73 15.97 -9.83
N ALA A 17 0.01 15.00 -9.28
CA ALA A 17 -0.09 13.63 -9.73
C ALA A 17 -1.49 13.14 -9.37
N SER A 18 -2.18 12.55 -10.34
CA SER A 18 -3.54 12.07 -10.16
C SER A 18 -3.61 10.57 -10.29
N THR A 19 -4.61 9.99 -9.63
CA THR A 19 -4.92 8.58 -9.70
C THR A 19 -6.41 8.45 -9.39
N ASN A 20 -7.01 7.32 -9.78
CA ASN A 20 -8.38 6.95 -9.44
C ASN A 20 -8.34 5.68 -8.62
N VAL A 21 -8.72 5.77 -7.35
CA VAL A 21 -8.79 4.60 -6.47
C VAL A 21 -10.18 3.97 -6.52
N VAL A 22 -10.22 2.68 -6.87
CA VAL A 22 -11.43 1.86 -6.82
C VAL A 22 -11.26 0.77 -5.76
N ILE A 23 -12.21 0.73 -4.83
CA ILE A 23 -12.35 -0.32 -3.83
C ILE A 23 -13.79 -0.82 -3.96
N PRO A 24 -14.04 -1.94 -4.66
CA PRO A 24 -15.38 -2.39 -5.04
C PRO A 24 -16.24 -2.85 -3.86
N GLY A 25 -15.66 -2.94 -2.67
CA GLY A 25 -16.29 -3.39 -1.44
C GLY A 25 -15.25 -3.93 -0.48
N GLY A 26 -15.69 -4.37 0.70
CA GLY A 26 -14.83 -4.95 1.72
C GLY A 26 -15.41 -4.64 3.10
N ASP A 27 -15.30 -5.60 4.01
CA ASP A 27 -15.66 -5.39 5.40
C ASP A 27 -14.90 -4.20 5.97
N GLN A 28 -15.57 -3.38 6.78
CA GLN A 28 -14.96 -2.22 7.41
C GLN A 28 -15.00 -2.32 8.93
N THR A 29 -14.07 -1.62 9.57
CA THR A 29 -14.11 -1.25 10.99
C THR A 29 -14.40 0.25 11.09
N ASP A 30 -14.46 0.79 12.31
CA ASP A 30 -14.55 2.24 12.50
C ASP A 30 -13.33 2.97 11.95
N TRP A 31 -12.17 2.30 11.88
CA TRP A 31 -10.90 2.87 11.44
C TRP A 31 -10.68 2.74 9.94
N GLY A 32 -10.97 1.59 9.33
CA GLY A 32 -10.62 1.33 7.94
C GLY A 32 -11.22 0.05 7.37
N TYR A 33 -10.57 -0.53 6.36
CA TYR A 33 -10.96 -1.81 5.78
C TYR A 33 -10.36 -2.98 6.56
N LYS A 34 -11.11 -4.07 6.74
CA LYS A 34 -10.63 -5.30 7.38
C LYS A 34 -9.66 -6.04 6.46
N VAL A 35 -8.57 -6.53 7.04
CA VAL A 35 -7.61 -7.42 6.38
C VAL A 35 -7.22 -8.58 7.30
N TYR A 36 -6.74 -9.67 6.71
CA TYR A 36 -6.57 -10.95 7.40
C TYR A 36 -5.20 -11.55 7.11
N TYR A 37 -4.51 -12.01 8.15
CA TYR A 37 -3.25 -12.73 7.97
C TYR A 37 -3.50 -14.06 7.26
N GLY A 38 -2.73 -14.34 6.19
CA GLY A 38 -2.86 -15.56 5.40
C GLY A 38 -4.00 -15.57 4.38
N PHE A 39 -4.87 -14.55 4.36
CA PHE A 39 -6.05 -14.54 3.49
C PHE A 39 -6.22 -13.21 2.72
N PRO A 40 -5.42 -12.94 1.67
CA PRO A 40 -5.49 -11.70 0.90
C PRO A 40 -6.88 -11.38 0.36
N LYS A 41 -7.54 -12.38 -0.25
CA LYS A 41 -8.88 -12.25 -0.87
C LYS A 41 -10.02 -11.95 0.11
N ARG A 42 -9.80 -12.08 1.42
CA ARG A 42 -10.80 -11.65 2.43
C ARG A 42 -10.77 -10.14 2.67
N GLY A 43 -9.67 -9.48 2.32
CA GLY A 43 -9.57 -8.03 2.28
C GLY A 43 -10.10 -7.46 0.96
N PRO A 44 -10.28 -6.13 0.86
CA PRO A 44 -10.64 -5.48 -0.39
C PRO A 44 -9.53 -5.62 -1.44
N MET A 45 -9.88 -5.93 -2.69
CA MET A 45 -8.99 -5.74 -3.82
C MET A 45 -8.96 -4.25 -4.19
N ILE A 46 -7.79 -3.62 -4.12
CA ILE A 46 -7.62 -2.21 -4.46
C ILE A 46 -7.15 -2.10 -5.90
N THR A 47 -7.77 -1.19 -6.65
CA THR A 47 -7.30 -0.80 -7.97
C THR A 47 -6.92 0.68 -7.97
N LEU A 48 -5.71 0.98 -8.42
CA LEU A 48 -5.31 2.31 -8.83
C LEU A 48 -5.40 2.38 -10.35
N LYS A 49 -6.18 3.33 -10.86
CA LYS A 49 -6.30 3.62 -12.29
C LYS A 49 -5.73 4.98 -12.60
N ASP A 50 -5.43 5.20 -13.87
CA ASP A 50 -5.01 6.48 -14.43
C ASP A 50 -3.91 7.16 -13.62
N ILE A 51 -2.93 6.38 -13.14
CA ILE A 51 -1.79 6.92 -12.41
C ILE A 51 -1.00 7.80 -13.38
N ASP A 52 -1.11 9.11 -13.21
CA ASP A 52 -0.37 10.10 -13.99
C ASP A 52 0.63 10.83 -13.09
N THR A 53 1.89 10.39 -13.20
CA THR A 53 3.04 11.05 -12.57
C THR A 53 3.89 11.81 -13.58
N LYS A 54 3.42 12.00 -14.82
CA LYS A 54 4.17 12.59 -15.94
C LYS A 54 5.58 12.01 -16.13
N GLY A 55 5.67 10.68 -16.09
CA GLY A 55 6.94 9.96 -16.27
C GLY A 55 7.87 10.00 -15.06
N LYS A 56 7.43 10.53 -13.91
CA LYS A 56 8.20 10.46 -12.67
C LYS A 56 7.98 9.12 -11.96
N PRO A 57 9.01 8.57 -11.29
CA PRO A 57 8.85 7.36 -10.50
C PRO A 57 7.90 7.57 -9.33
N TRP A 58 7.22 6.50 -8.95
CA TRP A 58 6.36 6.45 -7.77
C TRP A 58 6.53 5.16 -6.99
N ILE A 59 6.20 5.22 -5.70
CA ILE A 59 6.28 4.10 -4.78
C ILE A 59 4.96 4.02 -3.99
N LEU A 60 4.34 2.84 -3.96
CA LEU A 60 3.26 2.51 -3.03
C LEU A 60 3.87 2.00 -1.72
N GLN A 61 3.48 2.62 -0.61
CA GLN A 61 4.06 2.34 0.71
C GLN A 61 3.00 2.27 1.80
N THR A 62 3.36 1.64 2.91
CA THR A 62 2.61 1.60 4.16
C THR A 62 3.42 2.28 5.26
N ASP A 63 2.77 2.95 6.20
CA ASP A 63 3.41 3.50 7.41
C ASP A 63 3.74 2.40 8.44
N ASN A 64 3.12 1.23 8.32
CA ASN A 64 3.33 0.10 9.20
C ASN A 64 4.11 -1.03 8.48
N PRO A 65 5.35 -1.33 8.88
CA PRO A 65 6.18 -2.37 8.24
C PRO A 65 5.64 -3.79 8.48
N MET A 66 4.69 -3.98 9.39
CA MET A 66 4.00 -5.26 9.61
C MET A 66 3.00 -5.59 8.50
N PHE A 67 2.76 -4.66 7.58
CA PHE A 67 1.91 -4.85 6.42
C PHE A 67 2.73 -4.79 5.14
N GLY A 68 2.19 -5.39 4.08
CA GLY A 68 2.76 -5.34 2.74
C GLY A 68 1.68 -5.52 1.70
N PHE A 69 2.12 -5.76 0.46
CA PHE A 69 1.28 -5.78 -0.71
C PHE A 69 1.40 -7.10 -1.45
N VAL A 70 0.27 -7.60 -1.94
CA VAL A 70 0.24 -8.71 -2.90
C VAL A 70 -0.24 -8.12 -4.22
N GLU A 71 0.64 -8.01 -5.22
CA GLU A 71 0.22 -7.67 -6.58
C GLU A 71 -0.65 -8.79 -7.15
N CYS A 72 -1.72 -8.41 -7.84
CA CYS A 72 -2.65 -9.33 -8.48
C CYS A 72 -3.04 -8.82 -9.88
N ASP A 73 -3.77 -9.65 -10.61
CA ASP A 73 -4.41 -9.23 -11.85
C ASP A 73 -5.76 -8.53 -11.61
N LYS A 74 -6.42 -8.13 -12.71
CA LYS A 74 -7.73 -7.46 -12.67
C LYS A 74 -8.85 -8.29 -12.04
N ASP A 75 -8.68 -9.61 -11.99
CA ASP A 75 -9.64 -10.59 -11.48
C ASP A 75 -9.27 -10.98 -10.03
N GLY A 76 -8.24 -10.34 -9.45
CA GLY A 76 -7.80 -10.54 -8.07
C GLY A 76 -6.98 -11.81 -7.87
N ASN A 77 -6.44 -12.41 -8.94
CA ASN A 77 -5.57 -13.58 -8.86
C ASN A 77 -4.10 -13.18 -8.77
N TYR A 78 -3.34 -13.94 -7.98
CA TYR A 78 -1.92 -13.70 -7.73
C TYR A 78 -1.17 -15.04 -7.76
N PRO A 79 0.13 -15.05 -8.12
CA PRO A 79 0.91 -16.27 -8.15
C PRO A 79 1.21 -16.76 -6.73
N GLU A 80 0.94 -18.05 -6.48
CA GLU A 80 1.27 -18.75 -5.24
C GLU A 80 2.52 -19.60 -5.41
N GLU A 81 3.64 -18.95 -5.72
CA GLU A 81 4.91 -19.60 -6.05
C GLU A 81 5.99 -19.45 -4.96
N THR A 82 5.76 -18.60 -3.96
CA THR A 82 6.71 -18.30 -2.89
C THR A 82 6.80 -19.50 -1.93
N PRO A 83 7.98 -20.09 -1.72
CA PRO A 83 8.12 -21.22 -0.79
C PRO A 83 7.73 -20.81 0.64
N TYR A 84 6.86 -21.57 1.27
CA TYR A 84 6.43 -21.36 2.65
C TYR A 84 7.15 -22.34 3.58
N TYR A 85 7.72 -21.82 4.66
CA TYR A 85 8.42 -22.58 5.68
C TYR A 85 7.65 -22.49 6.99
N ASN A 86 7.33 -23.63 7.59
CA ASN A 86 6.72 -23.67 8.91
C ASN A 86 7.74 -24.13 9.96
N PRO A 87 8.19 -23.25 10.88
CA PRO A 87 9.14 -23.59 11.93
C PRO A 87 8.58 -24.54 13.00
N GLU A 88 7.26 -24.74 13.07
CA GLU A 88 6.61 -25.65 14.03
C GLU A 88 6.59 -27.11 13.53
N ILE A 89 6.77 -27.36 12.22
CA ILE A 89 6.80 -28.71 11.63
C ILE A 89 8.24 -29.29 11.67
N THR A 90 9.09 -28.77 12.56
CA THR A 90 10.54 -29.03 12.62
C THR A 90 10.93 -30.41 13.11
N GLU A 91 10.00 -31.25 13.59
CA GLU A 91 10.35 -32.60 14.08
C GLU A 91 10.96 -33.50 12.99
N ASN A 92 10.72 -33.22 11.69
CA ASN A 92 11.28 -33.99 10.57
C ASN A 92 11.79 -33.12 9.40
N ASN A 93 11.96 -31.80 9.61
CA ASN A 93 12.36 -30.89 8.55
C ASN A 93 13.36 -29.86 9.11
N ASP A 94 14.57 -29.79 8.53
CA ASP A 94 15.70 -28.94 8.98
C ASP A 94 15.44 -27.42 8.90
N GLY A 95 14.18 -27.00 8.76
CA GLY A 95 13.76 -25.63 8.46
C GLY A 95 14.15 -25.18 7.05
N LYS A 96 14.82 -26.04 6.27
CA LYS A 96 15.39 -25.75 4.94
C LYS A 96 14.52 -26.20 3.78
N ASN A 97 13.56 -27.10 3.99
CA ASN A 97 12.62 -27.51 2.94
C ASN A 97 11.27 -26.83 3.13
N PRO A 98 10.71 -26.21 2.07
CA PRO A 98 9.39 -25.59 2.16
C PRO A 98 8.32 -26.66 2.37
N VAL A 99 7.34 -26.35 3.23
CA VAL A 99 6.19 -27.20 3.51
C VAL A 99 5.01 -26.92 2.56
N GLY A 100 5.14 -25.91 1.70
CA GLY A 100 4.17 -25.55 0.69
C GLY A 100 4.63 -24.34 -0.13
N LYS A 101 3.72 -23.80 -0.94
CA LYS A 101 3.89 -22.52 -1.62
C LYS A 101 2.79 -21.56 -1.19
N THR A 102 3.09 -20.27 -1.25
CA THR A 102 2.21 -19.17 -0.89
C THR A 102 2.46 -17.98 -1.82
N TYR A 103 1.72 -16.90 -1.61
CA TYR A 103 1.85 -15.66 -2.36
C TYR A 103 3.06 -14.83 -1.90
N LYS A 104 3.60 -14.02 -2.81
CA LYS A 104 4.66 -13.06 -2.48
C LYS A 104 4.07 -11.83 -1.80
N ILE A 105 4.68 -11.40 -0.69
CA ILE A 105 4.36 -10.13 -0.04
C ILE A 105 5.51 -9.17 -0.30
N GLU A 106 5.21 -8.05 -0.96
CA GLU A 106 6.16 -6.96 -1.17
C GLU A 106 6.05 -5.92 -0.05
N ASP A 107 7.17 -5.40 0.42
CA ASP A 107 7.18 -4.31 1.42
C ASP A 107 6.67 -2.99 0.83
N PHE A 108 6.95 -2.78 -0.45
CA PHE A 108 6.55 -1.63 -1.26
C PHE A 108 6.47 -2.03 -2.73
N ILE A 109 5.70 -1.29 -3.52
CA ILE A 109 5.64 -1.47 -4.98
C ILE A 109 6.23 -0.22 -5.62
N ILE A 110 7.28 -0.39 -6.43
CA ILE A 110 7.94 0.71 -7.14
C ILE A 110 7.67 0.64 -8.63
N ASN A 111 7.34 1.79 -9.23
CA ASN A 111 7.37 1.97 -10.67
C ASN A 111 8.43 3.02 -11.00
N GLN A 112 9.58 2.56 -11.49
CA GLN A 112 10.71 3.42 -11.82
C GLN A 112 10.49 4.23 -13.10
N SER A 113 9.77 3.69 -14.08
CA SER A 113 9.53 4.38 -15.37
C SER A 113 8.40 5.41 -15.29
N GLY A 114 7.51 5.29 -14.30
CA GLY A 114 6.28 6.09 -14.25
C GLY A 114 5.25 5.68 -15.31
N GLU A 115 5.49 4.61 -16.08
CA GLU A 115 4.62 4.19 -17.19
C GLU A 115 3.47 3.29 -16.75
N LYS A 116 3.62 2.50 -15.69
CA LYS A 116 2.52 1.71 -15.10
C LYS A 116 1.41 2.65 -14.61
N LYS A 117 0.32 2.71 -15.38
CA LYS A 117 -0.87 3.53 -15.11
C LYS A 117 -1.96 2.80 -14.32
N THR A 118 -1.85 1.48 -14.18
CA THR A 118 -2.84 0.67 -13.47
C THR A 118 -2.16 -0.35 -12.58
N LEU A 119 -2.65 -0.48 -11.35
CA LEU A 119 -2.15 -1.41 -10.35
C LEU A 119 -3.34 -2.07 -9.64
N TYR A 120 -3.29 -3.40 -9.52
CA TYR A 120 -4.24 -4.18 -8.73
C TYR A 120 -3.46 -4.86 -7.60
N PHE A 121 -3.92 -4.72 -6.36
CA PHE A 121 -3.23 -5.29 -5.21
C PHE A 121 -4.15 -5.52 -4.01
N TYR A 122 -3.69 -6.37 -3.10
CA TYR A 122 -4.23 -6.52 -1.74
C TYR A 122 -3.25 -5.96 -0.73
N VAL A 123 -3.77 -5.44 0.38
CA VAL A 123 -2.99 -5.09 1.58
C VAL A 123 -3.09 -6.24 2.56
N VAL A 124 -1.96 -6.76 3.03
CA VAL A 124 -1.93 -7.96 3.87
C VAL A 124 -1.03 -7.77 5.10
N PRO A 125 -1.43 -8.27 6.28
CA PRO A 125 -0.54 -8.41 7.41
C PRO A 125 0.53 -9.47 7.10
N LYS A 126 1.78 -9.20 7.48
CA LYS A 126 2.91 -10.14 7.39
C LYS A 126 2.97 -11.11 8.54
N ASN A 127 2.31 -10.78 9.65
CA ASN A 127 2.27 -11.59 10.86
C ASN A 127 0.84 -11.70 11.39
N ARG A 128 0.59 -12.75 12.18
CA ARG A 128 -0.68 -12.92 12.88
C ARG A 128 -0.90 -11.79 13.88
N LEU A 129 -2.17 -11.43 14.05
CA LEU A 129 -2.59 -10.41 15.00
C LEU A 129 -2.13 -10.76 16.42
N ASP A 130 -1.34 -9.87 17.01
CA ASP A 130 -0.94 -9.92 18.41
C ASP A 130 -1.76 -8.88 19.19
N LEU A 131 -2.79 -9.34 19.90
CA LEU A 131 -3.68 -8.49 20.68
C LEU A 131 -2.96 -7.75 21.82
N ALA A 132 -1.78 -8.21 22.25
CA ALA A 132 -0.97 -7.51 23.25
C ALA A 132 -0.21 -6.30 22.66
N LYS A 133 -0.14 -6.18 21.32
CA LYS A 133 0.57 -5.10 20.61
C LYS A 133 -0.39 -4.32 19.70
N PRO A 134 -1.17 -3.37 20.26
CA PRO A 134 -2.22 -2.67 19.52
C PRO A 134 -1.75 -1.81 18.34
N HIS A 135 -0.46 -1.47 18.25
CA HIS A 135 0.10 -0.72 17.10
C HIS A 135 0.35 -1.61 15.87
N ASN A 136 0.34 -2.94 16.01
CA ASN A 136 0.59 -3.86 14.89
C ASN A 136 -0.65 -4.11 14.03
N VAL A 137 -1.79 -3.54 14.41
CA VAL A 137 -3.09 -3.93 13.86
C VAL A 137 -3.60 -2.97 12.79
N LYS A 138 -2.94 -1.82 12.59
CA LYS A 138 -3.40 -0.72 11.72
C LYS A 138 -2.33 -0.29 10.73
N ALA A 139 -2.71 -0.03 9.49
CA ALA A 139 -1.83 0.46 8.43
C ALA A 139 -2.50 1.53 7.56
N GLN A 140 -1.73 2.57 7.22
CA GLN A 140 -2.08 3.59 6.25
C GLN A 140 -1.28 3.34 4.98
N VAL A 141 -1.98 3.23 3.85
CA VAL A 141 -1.36 3.08 2.53
C VAL A 141 -1.41 4.40 1.79
N PHE A 142 -0.27 4.80 1.19
CA PHE A 142 -0.10 6.03 0.42
C PHE A 142 0.85 5.82 -0.76
N LEU A 143 0.71 6.59 -1.84
CA LEU A 143 1.77 6.68 -2.86
C LEU A 143 2.67 7.88 -2.57
N THR A 144 3.94 7.73 -2.90
CA THR A 144 4.92 8.82 -2.93
C THR A 144 5.45 8.98 -4.35
N LYS A 145 5.60 10.23 -4.81
CA LYS A 145 6.34 10.57 -6.04
C LYS A 145 7.66 11.20 -5.66
N TYR A 146 8.70 11.03 -6.47
CA TYR A 146 9.95 11.76 -6.25
C TYR A 146 9.78 13.27 -6.48
N PRO A 147 10.29 14.16 -5.60
CA PRO A 147 11.16 13.90 -4.44
C PRO A 147 10.43 13.93 -3.07
N ASN A 148 9.40 13.10 -2.87
CA ASN A 148 8.68 12.81 -1.62
C ASN A 148 7.32 13.50 -1.41
N ASP A 149 6.57 13.81 -2.47
CA ASP A 149 5.18 14.21 -2.29
C ASP A 149 4.29 12.98 -2.09
N LYS A 150 3.61 12.89 -0.93
CA LYS A 150 2.53 11.92 -0.72
C LYS A 150 1.30 12.31 -1.54
N PHE A 151 0.76 11.36 -2.29
CA PHE A 151 -0.48 11.52 -3.03
C PHE A 151 -1.26 10.20 -3.06
N ILE A 152 -2.53 10.25 -2.70
CA ILE A 152 -3.54 9.32 -3.21
C ILE A 152 -4.74 10.23 -3.52
N LEU A 153 -5.30 10.13 -4.72
CA LEU A 153 -6.46 10.93 -5.11
C LEU A 153 -7.60 10.01 -5.51
N ASN A 154 -8.77 10.28 -4.94
CA ASN A 154 -10.04 10.16 -5.64
C ASN A 154 -10.87 11.36 -5.15
N PRO A 155 -10.93 12.47 -5.90
CA PRO A 155 -11.46 13.76 -5.41
C PRO A 155 -12.95 13.70 -5.01
N GLY A 156 -13.66 12.61 -5.31
CA GLY A 156 -15.06 12.39 -4.94
C GLY A 156 -15.30 11.55 -3.67
N TYR A 157 -14.29 10.87 -3.11
CA TYR A 157 -14.48 9.96 -1.97
C TYR A 157 -13.63 10.38 -0.76
N LYS A 158 -14.29 10.65 0.37
CA LYS A 158 -13.62 10.76 1.67
C LYS A 158 -13.39 9.36 2.21
N TYR A 159 -12.22 8.78 1.96
CA TYR A 159 -11.82 7.52 2.60
C TYR A 159 -11.72 7.68 4.13
N LYS A 160 -11.89 6.59 4.89
CA LYS A 160 -11.62 6.61 6.34
C LYS A 160 -10.12 6.85 6.49
N GLY A 161 -9.78 8.05 6.96
CA GLY A 161 -8.48 8.67 6.79
C GLY A 161 -8.32 9.94 7.63
N CYS A 162 -7.14 10.56 7.61
CA CYS A 162 -6.97 11.90 8.17
C CYS A 162 -7.97 12.85 7.47
N LYS A 163 -8.84 13.52 8.25
CA LYS A 163 -9.90 14.40 7.70
C LYS A 163 -9.48 15.87 7.63
N GLU A 164 -8.32 16.20 8.18
CA GLU A 164 -7.85 17.57 8.38
C GLU A 164 -6.37 17.71 7.98
N GLY A 165 -5.97 18.91 7.58
CA GLY A 165 -4.59 19.22 7.17
C GLY A 165 -4.26 18.90 5.70
N LYS A 166 -3.02 19.22 5.30
CA LYS A 166 -2.52 19.16 3.90
C LYS A 166 -2.59 17.77 3.25
N PHE A 167 -2.69 16.71 4.03
CA PHE A 167 -2.70 15.33 3.58
C PHE A 167 -4.05 14.62 3.78
N ALA A 168 -5.09 15.37 4.14
CA ALA A 168 -6.41 14.80 4.36
C ALA A 168 -6.92 14.04 3.12
N GLY A 169 -7.33 12.78 3.30
CA GLY A 169 -7.82 11.92 2.23
C GLY A 169 -6.77 11.38 1.25
N LYS A 170 -5.48 11.49 1.59
CA LYS A 170 -4.35 10.96 0.78
C LYS A 170 -3.85 9.59 1.25
N ASP A 171 -4.60 8.96 2.14
CA ASP A 171 -4.30 7.71 2.80
C ASP A 171 -5.52 6.79 2.82
N ILE A 172 -5.27 5.48 2.74
CA ILE A 172 -6.29 4.44 2.88
C ILE A 172 -5.96 3.62 4.12
N HIS A 173 -6.92 3.47 5.02
CA HIS A 173 -6.74 2.81 6.31
C HIS A 173 -7.16 1.34 6.28
N PHE A 174 -6.33 0.47 6.87
CA PHE A 174 -6.54 -0.98 6.98
C PHE A 174 -6.32 -1.50 8.39
N GLU A 175 -7.29 -2.25 8.91
CA GLU A 175 -7.20 -2.88 10.22
C GLU A 175 -7.16 -4.40 10.09
N GLN A 176 -6.11 -5.01 10.65
CA GLN A 176 -6.03 -6.45 10.79
C GLN A 176 -7.06 -6.93 11.82
N VAL A 177 -7.83 -7.93 11.44
CA VAL A 177 -8.78 -8.63 12.30
C VAL A 177 -8.45 -10.13 12.37
N LEU A 178 -9.09 -10.84 13.29
CA LEU A 178 -8.94 -12.29 13.47
C LEU A 178 -9.57 -13.10 12.33
#